data_AF-A0A2E8RY57-F1
#
_entry.id   AF-A0A2E8RY57-F1
#
_cell.length_a   1.000
_cell.length_b   1.000
_cell.length_c   1.000
_cell.angle_alpha   90.00
_cell.angle_beta   90.00
_cell.angle_gamma   90.00
#
_symmetry.space_group_name_H-M   'P 1'
#
loop_
_entity.id
_entity.type
_entity.pdbx_description
1 polymer ?
#
loop_
_entity_poly.entity_id
_entity_poly.type
_entity_poly.pdbx_seq_one_letter_code
_entity_poly.pdbx_strand_id
1 'polypeptide(L)'
;MGELKGWLVPIWPRQSVVLSALLVLLCIWPSEARPYAEKTHARLTELGLAADPLLFRYDLTCPTEEEMVAYRQWLVQQFETHLEPAIRERYKARFPDGSLADPLNLRRLLGHNQERNMNVVGIDQPPVCGKRANAAGLLMTGSRVPDDDKRNRNRIYRLEDGSAPLDKYGRTIPIDPAIVNMGSPTGLSSQAHAHYALPDWELNSKVKTLKHEPHHFAAAFGWREGEVETFAHDQAQLHYDLAVLTMFWSHPTHRALAFTHLGACLHYVEDAANPIHNVQIGLYAFFRKAKIWSIYENLLSGGGAFGSRIGFIQRGINILTSHHLIAEHIANITLFADSIDLEMEYPGFNPKAIAPSPEEVIAQSAESPFATTQSAAESTRTLVRQLAQTGAPEGSAIYRHTFAITTGRINRGAHAVPDDGRELHRMITKNRKKALPHLESLETAFRTTMTRAIIAVHLVVSNFHKRFPPTEPSNKAEPTTETNLPGQELFLQTLNRFMSQRLDMLEAEDARRAEYIKNPPKPRSESISWLYVFIDIALIMLLVFLFKGLRRLILRMLPSKTIYTPIKRAQNTRDIDERES
;
A
#
# COMPACT_ATOMS: atom_id res chain seq x y z
N MET A 1 37.51 20.95 -62.33
CA MET A 1 36.38 21.83 -62.70
C MET A 1 35.14 20.96 -62.57
N GLY A 2 34.43 21.00 -61.43
CA GLY A 2 33.27 21.89 -61.16
C GLY A 2 32.01 21.16 -61.67
N GLU A 3 30.89 20.94 -60.96
CA GLU A 3 30.26 21.50 -59.77
C GLU A 3 29.17 20.50 -59.26
N LEU A 4 28.63 20.80 -58.07
CA LEU A 4 27.66 20.04 -57.26
C LEU A 4 26.21 19.94 -57.79
N LYS A 5 25.51 18.89 -57.28
CA LYS A 5 24.08 18.76 -56.87
C LYS A 5 23.36 17.58 -57.56
N GLY A 6 22.65 16.68 -56.90
CA GLY A 6 22.26 16.66 -55.49
C GLY A 6 21.24 15.54 -55.16
N TRP A 7 21.22 15.20 -53.85
CA TRP A 7 20.08 14.73 -53.06
C TRP A 7 19.38 13.42 -53.45
N LEU A 8 19.79 12.33 -52.78
CA LEU A 8 18.90 11.35 -52.11
C LEU A 8 19.78 10.38 -51.29
N VAL A 9 20.13 10.78 -50.07
CA VAL A 9 20.75 9.89 -49.06
C VAL A 9 19.63 9.41 -48.12
N PRO A 10 19.55 8.13 -47.75
CA PRO A 10 18.46 7.64 -46.91
C PRO A 10 18.60 8.17 -45.48
N ILE A 11 17.64 8.97 -45.02
CA ILE A 11 17.53 9.53 -43.66
C ILE A 11 17.02 8.46 -42.68
N TRP A 12 17.52 7.22 -42.77
CA TRP A 12 16.94 6.04 -42.10
C TRP A 12 17.80 5.34 -41.03
N PRO A 13 18.71 6.04 -40.30
CA PRO A 13 19.18 5.51 -39.01
C PRO A 13 18.97 6.45 -37.81
N ARG A 14 18.49 7.69 -37.99
CA ARG A 14 18.27 8.63 -36.87
C ARG A 14 16.88 8.57 -36.26
N GLN A 15 15.86 8.23 -37.05
CA GLN A 15 14.48 8.11 -36.55
C GLN A 15 14.29 6.87 -35.67
N SER A 16 15.00 5.77 -35.94
CA SER A 16 14.94 4.54 -35.15
C SER A 16 15.54 4.70 -33.74
N VAL A 17 16.59 5.51 -33.57
CA VAL A 17 17.17 5.79 -32.25
C VAL A 17 16.28 6.71 -31.43
N VAL A 18 15.69 7.75 -32.04
CA VAL A 18 14.75 8.65 -31.35
C VAL A 18 13.46 7.91 -30.99
N LEU A 19 12.93 7.07 -31.89
CA LEU A 19 11.74 6.25 -31.61
C LEU A 19 12.03 5.17 -30.56
N SER A 20 13.21 4.54 -30.59
CA SER A 20 13.62 3.58 -29.55
C SER A 20 13.86 4.26 -28.21
N ALA A 21 14.41 5.49 -28.19
CA ALA A 21 14.58 6.28 -26.98
C ALA A 21 13.24 6.78 -26.43
N LEU A 22 12.28 7.16 -27.29
CA LEU A 22 10.90 7.50 -26.92
C LEU A 22 10.12 6.28 -26.42
N LEU A 23 10.28 5.11 -27.04
CA LEU A 23 9.67 3.86 -26.58
C LEU A 23 10.29 3.39 -25.27
N VAL A 24 11.61 3.53 -25.11
CA VAL A 24 12.28 3.31 -23.82
C VAL A 24 11.73 4.29 -22.79
N LEU A 25 11.69 5.61 -23.06
CA LEU A 25 11.10 6.64 -22.18
C LEU A 25 9.63 6.39 -21.83
N LEU A 26 8.81 5.90 -22.77
CA LEU A 26 7.43 5.49 -22.53
C LEU A 26 7.34 4.19 -21.69
N CYS A 27 8.33 3.30 -21.78
CA CYS A 27 8.47 2.13 -20.91
C CYS A 27 9.12 2.44 -19.53
N ILE A 28 9.81 3.58 -19.38
CA ILE A 28 10.27 4.10 -18.08
C ILE A 28 9.24 5.06 -17.47
N TRP A 29 8.15 5.37 -18.17
CA TRP A 29 7.08 6.16 -17.58
C TRP A 29 6.47 5.31 -16.45
N PRO A 30 6.49 5.76 -15.19
CA PRO A 30 5.84 5.03 -14.12
C PRO A 30 4.35 4.97 -14.47
N SER A 31 3.86 3.78 -14.80
CA SER A 31 2.43 3.52 -14.79
C SER A 31 1.95 3.79 -13.37
N GLU A 32 0.90 4.59 -13.22
CA GLU A 32 0.25 4.78 -11.93
C GLU A 32 -0.07 3.41 -11.34
N ALA A 33 0.54 3.07 -10.20
CA ALA A 33 0.18 1.86 -9.48
C ALA A 33 -1.24 2.05 -8.94
N ARG A 34 -2.19 1.30 -9.47
CA ARG A 34 -3.55 1.24 -8.93
C ARG A 34 -3.55 0.32 -7.70
N PRO A 35 -4.20 0.69 -6.58
CA PRO A 35 -4.39 -0.27 -5.49
C PRO A 35 -5.20 -1.46 -6.01
N TYR A 36 -4.73 -2.66 -5.67
CA TYR A 36 -5.09 -3.87 -6.41
C TYR A 36 -6.32 -4.62 -5.83
N ALA A 37 -6.88 -4.17 -4.71
CA ALA A 37 -7.94 -4.90 -4.01
C ALA A 37 -9.15 -4.07 -3.54
N GLU A 38 -9.34 -2.85 -4.05
CA GLU A 38 -10.49 -2.00 -3.69
C GLU A 38 -11.83 -2.77 -3.78
N LYS A 39 -12.00 -3.66 -4.77
CA LYS A 39 -13.23 -4.45 -4.94
C LYS A 39 -13.45 -5.45 -3.81
N THR A 40 -12.38 -6.00 -3.25
CA THR A 40 -12.43 -6.96 -2.14
C THR A 40 -13.16 -6.37 -0.94
N HIS A 41 -12.88 -5.11 -0.57
CA HIS A 41 -13.56 -4.42 0.52
C HIS A 41 -15.09 -4.38 0.31
N ALA A 42 -15.53 -3.87 -0.84
CA ALA A 42 -16.96 -3.83 -1.15
C ALA A 42 -17.62 -5.21 -1.12
N ARG A 43 -16.92 -6.27 -1.54
CA ARG A 43 -17.46 -7.63 -1.54
C ARG A 43 -17.50 -8.25 -0.14
N LEU A 44 -16.48 -8.07 0.67
CA LEU A 44 -16.49 -8.49 2.08
C LEU A 44 -17.60 -7.77 2.83
N THR A 45 -17.73 -6.46 2.60
CA THR A 45 -18.83 -5.66 3.12
C THR A 45 -20.18 -6.24 2.67
N GLU A 46 -20.42 -6.41 1.36
CA GLU A 46 -21.67 -6.99 0.83
C GLU A 46 -22.05 -8.32 1.51
N LEU A 47 -21.07 -9.22 1.66
CA LEU A 47 -21.28 -10.53 2.28
C LEU A 47 -21.59 -10.40 3.79
N GLY A 48 -20.94 -9.50 4.51
CA GLY A 48 -21.25 -9.21 5.92
C GLY A 48 -22.63 -8.58 6.10
N LEU A 49 -23.09 -7.81 5.11
CA LEU A 49 -24.41 -7.20 5.09
C LEU A 49 -25.53 -8.17 4.68
N ALA A 50 -25.22 -9.30 4.03
CA ALA A 50 -26.24 -10.25 3.57
C ALA A 50 -27.11 -10.80 4.72
N ALA A 51 -26.60 -10.78 5.94
CA ALA A 51 -27.33 -11.09 7.18
C ALA A 51 -28.35 -10.01 7.62
N ASP A 52 -28.33 -8.83 7.00
CA ASP A 52 -29.22 -7.70 7.27
C ASP A 52 -29.88 -7.18 5.98
N PRO A 53 -30.94 -7.86 5.50
CA PRO A 53 -31.59 -7.54 4.23
C PRO A 53 -32.28 -6.17 4.22
N LEU A 54 -32.51 -5.54 5.39
CA LEU A 54 -33.15 -4.23 5.49
C LEU A 54 -32.24 -3.14 4.90
N LEU A 55 -30.92 -3.25 5.06
CA LEU A 55 -29.96 -2.27 4.54
C LEU A 55 -29.96 -2.19 3.00
N PHE A 56 -30.35 -3.26 2.32
CA PHE A 56 -30.48 -3.30 0.86
C PHE A 56 -31.78 -2.65 0.35
N ARG A 57 -32.76 -2.43 1.22
CA ARG A 57 -34.05 -1.81 0.88
C ARG A 57 -34.16 -0.38 1.38
N TYR A 58 -33.23 0.04 2.23
CA TYR A 58 -33.28 1.33 2.88
C TYR A 58 -32.64 2.41 2.02
N ASP A 59 -33.46 3.09 1.21
CA ASP A 59 -33.03 4.20 0.36
C ASP A 59 -32.66 5.44 1.18
N LEU A 60 -31.59 6.12 0.75
CA LEU A 60 -31.00 7.26 1.42
C LEU A 60 -30.85 8.43 0.44
N THR A 61 -31.08 9.63 0.95
CA THR A 61 -30.77 10.87 0.24
C THR A 61 -29.36 11.31 0.58
N CYS A 62 -28.58 11.63 -0.43
CA CYS A 62 -27.18 11.98 -0.26
C CYS A 62 -26.96 13.48 -0.29
N PRO A 63 -25.95 13.96 0.45
CA PRO A 63 -25.77 15.39 0.60
C PRO A 63 -25.35 16.06 -0.70
N THR A 64 -25.73 17.32 -0.88
CA THR A 64 -25.14 18.20 -1.90
C THR A 64 -23.79 18.76 -1.41
N GLU A 65 -23.06 19.47 -2.27
CA GLU A 65 -21.83 20.14 -1.88
C GLU A 65 -22.08 21.22 -0.79
N GLU A 66 -23.19 21.96 -0.89
CA GLU A 66 -23.59 22.95 0.11
C GLU A 66 -23.93 22.29 1.45
N GLU A 67 -24.61 21.15 1.42
CA GLU A 67 -24.91 20.38 2.63
C GLU A 67 -23.64 19.82 3.27
N MET A 68 -22.63 19.42 2.47
CA MET A 68 -21.31 19.06 2.98
C MET A 68 -20.62 20.24 3.69
N VAL A 69 -20.77 21.48 3.20
CA VAL A 69 -20.29 22.69 3.90
C VAL A 69 -21.02 22.87 5.23
N ALA A 70 -22.35 22.77 5.23
CA ALA A 70 -23.17 22.89 6.43
C ALA A 70 -22.81 21.84 7.49
N TYR A 71 -22.53 20.61 7.08
CA TYR A 71 -22.06 19.54 7.97
C TYR A 71 -20.72 19.88 8.62
N ARG A 72 -19.73 20.38 7.85
CA ARG A 72 -18.43 20.77 8.41
C ARG A 72 -18.57 21.94 9.39
N GLN A 73 -19.41 22.92 9.09
CA GLN A 73 -19.72 24.02 10.00
C GLN A 73 -20.40 23.52 11.28
N TRP A 74 -21.31 22.55 11.18
CA TRP A 74 -21.93 21.92 12.34
C TRP A 74 -20.90 21.20 13.22
N LEU A 75 -19.98 20.42 12.63
CA LEU A 75 -18.89 19.78 13.37
C LEU A 75 -18.01 20.81 14.10
N VAL A 76 -17.62 21.89 13.41
CA VAL A 76 -16.87 23.01 14.01
C VAL A 76 -17.60 23.57 15.21
N GLN A 77 -18.90 23.81 15.10
CA GLN A 77 -19.70 24.30 16.21
C GLN A 77 -19.67 23.34 17.40
N GLN A 78 -19.79 22.03 17.18
CA GLN A 78 -19.70 21.03 18.25
C GLN A 78 -18.32 21.05 18.93
N PHE A 79 -17.23 21.25 18.17
CA PHE A 79 -15.88 21.32 18.71
C PHE A 79 -15.61 22.62 19.47
N GLU A 80 -16.10 23.75 18.97
CA GLU A 80 -15.97 25.07 19.61
C GLU A 80 -16.80 25.19 20.90
N THR A 81 -17.92 24.47 20.97
CA THR A 81 -18.82 24.48 22.13
C THR A 81 -18.62 23.26 23.04
N HIS A 82 -17.52 22.52 22.85
CA HIS A 82 -17.20 21.34 23.63
C HIS A 82 -17.29 21.62 25.14
N LEU A 83 -17.93 20.69 25.88
CA LEU A 83 -18.23 20.86 27.30
C LEU A 83 -16.96 20.90 28.16
N GLU A 84 -15.98 20.05 27.84
CA GLU A 84 -14.69 20.06 28.52
C GLU A 84 -13.82 21.25 28.07
N PRO A 85 -13.51 22.21 28.97
CA PRO A 85 -12.73 23.40 28.60
C PRO A 85 -11.33 23.05 28.09
N ALA A 86 -10.67 22.04 28.66
CA ALA A 86 -9.31 21.66 28.27
C ALA A 86 -9.24 21.21 26.80
N ILE A 87 -10.21 20.42 26.34
CA ILE A 87 -10.30 19.97 24.94
C ILE A 87 -10.60 21.16 24.03
N ARG A 88 -11.53 22.03 24.42
CA ARG A 88 -11.90 23.23 23.66
C ARG A 88 -10.72 24.18 23.46
N GLU A 89 -9.93 24.43 24.51
CA GLU A 89 -8.77 25.32 24.41
C GLU A 89 -7.66 24.72 23.54
N ARG A 90 -7.37 23.41 23.66
CA ARG A 90 -6.44 22.69 22.77
C ARG A 90 -6.88 22.78 21.30
N TYR A 91 -8.17 22.58 21.06
CA TYR A 91 -8.77 22.72 19.74
C TYR A 91 -8.59 24.13 19.17
N LYS A 92 -8.98 25.17 19.93
CA LYS A 92 -8.87 26.57 19.49
C LYS A 92 -7.43 27.02 19.26
N ALA A 93 -6.50 26.54 20.08
CA ALA A 93 -5.08 26.81 19.89
C ALA A 93 -4.55 26.21 18.57
N ARG A 94 -5.11 25.08 18.13
CA ARG A 94 -4.67 24.38 16.91
C ARG A 94 -5.32 24.92 15.64
N PHE A 95 -6.61 25.23 15.70
CA PHE A 95 -7.40 25.71 14.57
C PHE A 95 -8.02 27.07 14.91
N PRO A 96 -7.21 28.15 14.91
CA PRO A 96 -7.75 29.48 15.15
C PRO A 96 -8.79 29.83 14.07
N ASP A 97 -9.76 30.66 14.46
CA ASP A 97 -10.75 31.31 13.58
C ASP A 97 -11.75 30.39 12.84
N GLY A 98 -12.07 29.22 13.39
CA GLY A 98 -13.07 28.32 12.79
C GLY A 98 -12.63 27.68 11.46
N SER A 99 -11.32 27.71 11.18
CA SER A 99 -10.70 27.26 9.93
C SER A 99 -10.96 25.79 9.55
N LEU A 100 -11.51 24.99 10.46
CA LEU A 100 -11.92 23.59 10.21
C LEU A 100 -13.13 23.42 9.28
N ALA A 101 -13.86 24.50 8.99
CA ALA A 101 -14.88 24.48 7.93
C ALA A 101 -14.24 24.27 6.53
N ASP A 102 -12.97 24.63 6.37
CA ASP A 102 -12.16 24.26 5.21
C ASP A 102 -11.91 22.74 5.22
N PRO A 103 -12.31 22.02 4.16
CA PRO A 103 -12.10 20.57 4.08
C PRO A 103 -10.62 20.17 4.21
N LEU A 104 -9.66 21.02 3.81
CA LEU A 104 -8.24 20.75 4.04
C LEU A 104 -7.89 20.64 5.52
N ASN A 105 -8.46 21.49 6.37
CA ASN A 105 -8.19 21.47 7.81
C ASN A 105 -8.91 20.30 8.49
N LEU A 106 -10.09 19.88 8.00
CA LEU A 106 -10.73 18.65 8.45
C LEU A 106 -9.93 17.40 8.05
N ARG A 107 -9.33 17.39 6.85
CA ARG A 107 -8.37 16.37 6.44
C ARG A 107 -7.14 16.35 7.35
N ARG A 108 -6.58 17.51 7.69
CA ARG A 108 -5.45 17.63 8.64
C ARG A 108 -5.83 17.12 10.02
N LEU A 109 -7.03 17.44 10.51
CA LEU A 109 -7.55 16.91 11.77
C LEU A 109 -7.54 15.39 11.74
N LEU A 110 -8.01 14.75 10.66
CA LEU A 110 -8.04 13.28 10.52
C LEU A 110 -6.68 12.65 10.11
N GLY A 111 -5.64 13.48 9.96
CA GLY A 111 -4.33 13.05 9.49
C GLY A 111 -4.29 12.65 8.02
N HIS A 112 -5.32 12.89 7.21
CA HIS A 112 -5.35 12.50 5.79
C HIS A 112 -4.32 13.24 4.92
N ASN A 113 -4.23 12.82 3.65
CA ASN A 113 -3.47 13.49 2.60
C ASN A 113 -3.80 14.99 2.54
N GLN A 114 -2.77 15.84 2.58
CA GLN A 114 -2.87 17.30 2.64
C GLN A 114 -2.68 17.98 1.27
N GLU A 115 -2.66 17.22 0.17
CA GLU A 115 -2.56 17.79 -1.18
C GLU A 115 -3.84 18.54 -1.57
N ARG A 116 -3.69 19.76 -2.13
CA ARG A 116 -4.82 20.65 -2.46
C ARG A 116 -5.71 20.12 -3.58
N ASN A 117 -5.18 19.31 -4.48
CA ASN A 117 -5.90 18.72 -5.62
C ASN A 117 -6.53 17.35 -5.27
N MET A 118 -6.51 16.94 -4.01
CA MET A 118 -7.11 15.71 -3.54
C MET A 118 -8.46 15.99 -2.88
N ASN A 119 -9.46 15.17 -3.20
CA ASN A 119 -10.80 15.24 -2.62
C ASN A 119 -11.10 13.94 -1.88
N VAL A 120 -11.43 14.03 -0.60
CA VAL A 120 -11.82 12.90 0.24
C VAL A 120 -13.34 12.82 0.31
N VAL A 121 -13.90 11.65 -0.02
CA VAL A 121 -15.35 11.44 -0.01
C VAL A 121 -15.88 11.49 1.43
N GLY A 122 -16.95 12.24 1.63
CA GLY A 122 -17.51 12.53 2.96
C GLY A 122 -16.76 13.65 3.69
N ILE A 123 -15.80 14.33 3.06
CA ILE A 123 -15.15 15.54 3.59
C ILE A 123 -15.19 16.65 2.55
N ASP A 124 -14.44 16.52 1.46
CA ASP A 124 -14.33 17.52 0.40
C ASP A 124 -15.52 17.43 -0.57
N GLN A 125 -16.00 16.21 -0.84
CA GLN A 125 -17.06 15.93 -1.80
C GLN A 125 -18.12 14.97 -1.25
N PRO A 126 -19.38 15.07 -1.70
CA PRO A 126 -20.44 14.18 -1.27
C PRO A 126 -20.20 12.72 -1.75
N PRO A 127 -20.74 11.72 -1.04
CA PRO A 127 -20.72 10.35 -1.52
C PRO A 127 -21.52 10.19 -2.82
N VAL A 128 -21.06 9.28 -3.68
CA VAL A 128 -21.75 8.98 -4.93
C VAL A 128 -22.90 8.04 -4.66
N CYS A 129 -24.11 8.58 -4.77
CA CYS A 129 -25.34 7.84 -4.62
C CYS A 129 -25.91 7.59 -6.00
N GLY A 130 -25.45 6.51 -6.62
CA GLY A 130 -25.92 6.08 -7.93
C GLY A 130 -27.39 5.64 -7.91
N LYS A 131 -27.81 4.86 -8.91
CA LYS A 131 -29.19 4.34 -9.03
C LYS A 131 -29.63 3.38 -7.91
N ARG A 132 -28.73 3.00 -7.00
CA ARG A 132 -29.00 2.19 -5.79
C ARG A 132 -28.43 2.94 -4.57
N ALA A 133 -29.02 4.07 -4.23
CA ALA A 133 -28.63 4.88 -3.07
C ALA A 133 -29.14 4.28 -1.75
N ASN A 134 -29.01 2.97 -1.55
CA ASN A 134 -29.41 2.33 -0.31
C ASN A 134 -28.25 2.26 0.69
N ALA A 135 -28.56 2.02 1.96
CA ALA A 135 -27.57 1.95 3.03
C ALA A 135 -26.45 0.92 2.74
N ALA A 136 -26.81 -0.25 2.20
CA ALA A 136 -25.84 -1.27 1.81
C ALA A 136 -24.87 -0.78 0.72
N GLY A 137 -25.37 -0.12 -0.32
CA GLY A 137 -24.56 0.43 -1.40
C GLY A 137 -23.59 1.51 -0.94
N LEU A 138 -24.01 2.34 0.03
CA LEU A 138 -23.15 3.34 0.66
C LEU A 138 -22.06 2.73 1.54
N LEU A 139 -22.38 1.69 2.32
CA LEU A 139 -21.39 0.95 3.10
C LEU A 139 -20.37 0.27 2.19
N MET A 140 -20.84 -0.43 1.14
CA MET A 140 -19.98 -1.08 0.16
C MET A 140 -19.07 -0.07 -0.54
N THR A 141 -19.61 1.06 -1.00
CA THR A 141 -18.79 2.10 -1.63
C THR A 141 -17.82 2.72 -0.63
N GLY A 142 -18.30 3.09 0.57
CA GLY A 142 -17.51 3.67 1.65
C GLY A 142 -16.35 2.78 2.11
N SER A 143 -16.51 1.45 2.09
CA SER A 143 -15.42 0.50 2.41
C SER A 143 -14.26 0.51 1.41
N ARG A 144 -14.50 0.96 0.17
CA ARG A 144 -13.46 1.09 -0.87
C ARG A 144 -12.75 2.43 -0.80
N VAL A 145 -13.52 3.46 -0.44
CA VAL A 145 -13.14 4.86 -0.58
C VAL A 145 -11.76 5.20 0.01
N PRO A 146 -11.32 4.67 1.17
CA PRO A 146 -9.99 4.99 1.70
C PRO A 146 -8.83 4.67 0.75
N ASP A 147 -8.97 3.66 -0.12
CA ASP A 147 -8.04 3.39 -1.21
C ASP A 147 -8.35 4.23 -2.47
N ASP A 148 -9.62 4.32 -2.88
CA ASP A 148 -10.06 4.99 -4.12
C ASP A 148 -9.72 6.50 -4.10
N ASP A 149 -9.95 7.16 -2.95
CA ASP A 149 -9.76 8.61 -2.78
C ASP A 149 -8.36 9.00 -2.28
N LYS A 150 -7.49 8.01 -2.08
CA LYS A 150 -6.08 8.19 -1.74
C LYS A 150 -5.86 9.03 -0.46
N ARG A 151 -6.82 9.09 0.47
CA ARG A 151 -6.69 9.82 1.76
C ARG A 151 -5.49 9.36 2.59
N ASN A 152 -5.05 8.12 2.41
CA ASN A 152 -3.90 7.55 3.12
C ASN A 152 -2.60 7.60 2.33
N ARG A 153 -2.58 8.23 1.14
CA ARG A 153 -1.38 8.36 0.31
C ARG A 153 -0.73 9.72 0.45
N ASN A 154 0.53 9.83 0.02
CA ASN A 154 1.29 11.09 -0.03
C ASN A 154 1.17 11.89 1.27
N ARG A 155 1.43 11.23 2.39
CA ARG A 155 1.25 11.75 3.75
C ARG A 155 2.39 12.69 4.13
N ILE A 156 2.54 13.76 3.34
CA ILE A 156 3.55 14.80 3.43
C ILE A 156 2.99 15.98 4.21
N TYR A 157 3.80 16.53 5.14
CA TYR A 157 3.49 17.76 5.85
C TYR A 157 3.46 18.95 4.88
N ARG A 158 2.40 19.76 4.96
CA ARG A 158 2.24 20.96 4.13
C ARG A 158 2.11 22.19 5.01
N LEU A 159 2.85 23.25 4.65
CA LEU A 159 2.68 24.58 5.24
C LEU A 159 1.35 25.21 4.81
N GLU A 160 0.98 26.34 5.40
CA GLU A 160 -0.27 27.06 5.09
C GLU A 160 -0.37 27.49 3.63
N ASP A 161 0.75 27.86 3.01
CA ASP A 161 0.84 28.17 1.58
C ASP A 161 0.70 26.94 0.67
N GLY A 162 0.70 25.72 1.24
CA GLY A 162 0.63 24.45 0.53
C GLY A 162 1.97 23.90 0.05
N SER A 163 3.08 24.58 0.35
CA SER A 163 4.42 24.07 0.06
C SER A 163 4.76 22.87 0.98
N ALA A 164 5.56 21.94 0.45
CA ALA A 164 6.12 20.83 1.23
C ALA A 164 7.53 21.23 1.69
N PRO A 165 7.77 21.46 2.99
CA PRO A 165 9.09 21.80 3.47
C PRO A 165 10.01 20.58 3.31
N LEU A 166 11.29 20.86 3.06
CA LEU A 166 12.33 19.85 2.92
C LEU A 166 13.20 19.81 4.18
N ASP A 167 13.65 18.62 4.55
CA ASP A 167 14.67 18.44 5.57
C ASP A 167 16.06 18.87 5.07
N LYS A 168 17.08 18.84 5.94
CA LYS A 168 18.46 19.23 5.59
C LYS A 168 19.13 18.35 4.52
N TYR A 169 18.49 17.25 4.12
CA TYR A 169 18.92 16.35 3.06
C TYR A 169 18.05 16.49 1.80
N GLY A 170 17.15 17.47 1.73
CA GLY A 170 16.29 17.71 0.57
C GLY A 170 15.09 16.77 0.47
N ARG A 171 14.74 16.03 1.53
CA ARG A 171 13.58 15.12 1.52
C ARG A 171 12.34 15.80 2.08
N THR A 172 11.17 15.47 1.56
CA THR A 172 9.90 15.95 2.11
C THR A 172 9.71 15.46 3.55
N ILE A 173 9.17 16.33 4.40
CA ILE A 173 8.85 15.99 5.78
C ILE A 173 7.49 15.27 5.80
N PRO A 174 7.36 14.07 6.39
CA PRO A 174 6.06 13.40 6.54
C PRO A 174 5.16 14.18 7.51
N ILE A 175 3.83 14.04 7.39
CA ILE A 175 2.89 14.60 8.38
C ILE A 175 3.21 14.09 9.79
N ASP A 176 3.57 12.81 9.86
CA ASP A 176 4.03 12.09 11.03
C ASP A 176 5.27 11.27 10.67
N PRO A 177 6.43 11.54 11.28
CA PRO A 177 7.63 10.73 11.10
C PRO A 177 7.47 9.22 11.39
N ALA A 178 6.51 8.79 12.21
CA ALA A 178 6.27 7.36 12.43
C ALA A 178 5.92 6.63 11.12
N ILE A 179 5.32 7.31 10.13
CA ILE A 179 4.95 6.75 8.82
C ILE A 179 6.14 6.10 8.11
N VAL A 180 7.33 6.72 8.22
CA VAL A 180 8.50 6.23 7.49
C VAL A 180 9.11 4.96 8.09
N ASN A 181 8.59 4.47 9.22
CA ASN A 181 8.93 3.15 9.75
C ASN A 181 8.21 2.00 9.03
N MET A 182 7.07 2.28 8.40
CA MET A 182 6.29 1.29 7.65
C MET A 182 6.43 1.43 6.14
N GLY A 183 6.81 2.61 5.62
CA GLY A 183 6.93 2.84 4.19
C GLY A 183 7.64 4.15 3.82
N SER A 184 7.40 4.63 2.59
CA SER A 184 7.81 5.96 2.12
C SER A 184 6.78 7.02 2.55
N PRO A 185 7.13 8.32 2.70
CA PRO A 185 6.13 9.39 2.85
C PRO A 185 5.24 9.56 1.60
N THR A 186 5.62 8.98 0.47
CA THR A 186 4.91 9.10 -0.83
C THR A 186 4.55 7.75 -1.44
N GLY A 187 3.64 7.79 -2.41
CA GLY A 187 3.24 6.61 -3.19
C GLY A 187 2.46 5.59 -2.36
N LEU A 188 2.31 4.37 -2.89
CA LEU A 188 1.45 3.35 -2.27
C LEU A 188 1.91 2.96 -0.85
N SER A 189 3.22 2.81 -0.62
CA SER A 189 3.72 2.42 0.71
C SER A 189 3.43 3.44 1.82
N SER A 190 3.07 4.68 1.48
CA SER A 190 2.74 5.70 2.49
C SER A 190 1.46 5.39 3.26
N GLN A 191 0.57 4.56 2.71
CA GLN A 191 -0.65 4.12 3.38
C GLN A 191 -0.42 3.00 4.40
N ALA A 192 0.75 2.34 4.40
CA ALA A 192 1.01 1.17 5.24
C ALA A 192 0.79 1.43 6.74
N HIS A 193 1.20 2.60 7.25
CA HIS A 193 0.99 2.94 8.66
C HIS A 193 -0.50 3.03 9.07
N ALA A 194 -1.38 3.43 8.14
CA ALA A 194 -2.80 3.58 8.39
C ALA A 194 -3.57 2.27 8.20
N HIS A 195 -3.10 1.39 7.32
CA HIS A 195 -3.76 0.13 6.97
C HIS A 195 -3.29 -1.06 7.83
N TYR A 196 -2.05 -1.03 8.33
CA TYR A 196 -1.54 -2.13 9.15
C TYR A 196 -2.13 -2.09 10.56
N ALA A 197 -2.35 -3.29 11.09
CA ALA A 197 -2.76 -3.52 12.47
C ALA A 197 -1.77 -4.52 13.08
N LEU A 198 -0.60 -4.06 13.51
CA LEU A 198 0.34 -4.94 14.20
C LEU A 198 -0.23 -5.31 15.59
N PRO A 199 0.01 -6.55 16.07
CA PRO A 199 -0.47 -6.95 17.38
C PRO A 199 0.26 -6.19 18.49
N ASP A 200 -0.44 -5.91 19.60
CA ASP A 200 0.10 -5.22 20.78
C ASP A 200 1.07 -6.10 21.61
N TRP A 201 1.73 -7.07 20.98
CA TRP A 201 2.74 -7.91 21.61
C TRP A 201 4.08 -7.18 21.67
N GLU A 202 5.04 -7.75 22.41
CA GLU A 202 6.42 -7.30 22.30
C GLU A 202 6.96 -7.60 20.89
N LEU A 203 7.21 -6.53 20.13
CA LEU A 203 7.83 -6.59 18.80
C LEU A 203 9.31 -6.22 18.90
N ASN A 204 10.14 -6.87 18.09
CA ASN A 204 11.58 -6.55 18.05
C ASN A 204 12.21 -6.71 16.67
N SER A 205 13.33 -6.04 16.46
CA SER A 205 14.03 -5.96 15.18
C SER A 205 15.13 -7.03 15.00
N LYS A 206 15.18 -8.05 15.87
CA LYS A 206 16.23 -9.08 15.82
C LYS A 206 16.03 -9.99 14.61
N VAL A 207 17.09 -10.20 13.83
CA VAL A 207 17.07 -11.11 12.67
C VAL A 207 16.71 -12.55 13.06
N LYS A 208 17.03 -12.97 14.30
CA LYS A 208 16.64 -14.29 14.83
C LYS A 208 15.11 -14.41 14.94
N THR A 209 14.43 -13.37 15.43
CA THR A 209 12.96 -13.30 15.51
C THR A 209 12.36 -13.45 14.12
N LEU A 210 12.85 -12.72 13.12
CA LEU A 210 12.38 -12.84 11.74
C LEU A 210 12.51 -14.27 11.15
N LYS A 211 13.44 -15.10 11.66
CA LYS A 211 13.63 -16.48 11.20
C LYS A 211 12.68 -17.48 11.85
N HIS A 212 12.31 -17.26 13.10
CA HIS A 212 11.59 -18.25 13.91
C HIS A 212 10.15 -17.82 14.23
N GLU A 213 9.96 -16.53 14.52
CA GLU A 213 8.71 -15.92 14.99
C GLU A 213 8.48 -14.60 14.25
N PRO A 214 8.30 -14.64 12.91
CA PRO A 214 8.23 -13.42 12.10
C PRO A 214 7.05 -12.49 12.45
N HIS A 215 6.03 -12.98 13.16
CA HIS A 215 4.92 -12.17 13.67
C HIS A 215 5.30 -11.30 14.88
N HIS A 216 6.42 -11.58 15.55
CA HIS A 216 7.03 -10.70 16.57
C HIS A 216 8.09 -9.76 15.98
N PHE A 217 8.32 -9.81 14.67
CA PHE A 217 9.33 -8.96 14.04
C PHE A 217 8.72 -7.63 13.60
N ALA A 218 9.27 -6.54 14.14
CA ALA A 218 9.11 -5.20 13.59
C ALA A 218 10.39 -4.39 13.75
N ALA A 219 10.71 -3.57 12.77
CA ALA A 219 11.88 -2.73 12.77
C ALA A 219 11.56 -1.34 12.25
N ALA A 220 11.90 -0.33 13.04
CA ALA A 220 11.86 1.07 12.64
C ALA A 220 13.02 1.37 11.67
N PHE A 221 12.68 1.58 10.40
CA PHE A 221 13.66 1.76 9.35
C PHE A 221 13.92 3.22 8.97
N GLY A 222 12.94 4.09 9.16
CA GLY A 222 12.94 5.46 8.63
C GLY A 222 12.97 6.55 9.69
N TRP A 223 12.55 6.29 10.93
CA TRP A 223 12.48 7.26 12.02
C TRP A 223 12.66 6.60 13.38
N ARG A 224 13.61 7.08 14.20
CA ARG A 224 13.94 6.64 15.59
C ARG A 224 14.04 5.11 15.77
N GLU A 225 15.19 4.63 16.23
CA GLU A 225 15.26 3.21 16.62
C GLU A 225 14.29 2.92 17.77
N GLY A 226 13.42 1.93 17.62
CA GLY A 226 12.40 1.60 18.61
C GLY A 226 11.15 0.96 18.02
N GLU A 227 10.03 1.25 18.67
CA GLU A 227 8.71 0.71 18.38
C GLU A 227 8.17 1.18 17.02
N VAL A 228 7.43 0.29 16.36
CA VAL A 228 6.78 0.56 15.08
C VAL A 228 5.31 0.78 15.36
N GLU A 229 4.83 2.01 15.15
CA GLU A 229 3.43 2.38 15.35
C GLU A 229 2.61 2.07 14.09
N THR A 230 1.42 1.52 14.28
CA THR A 230 0.42 1.30 13.22
C THR A 230 -0.97 1.69 13.70
N PHE A 231 -1.78 2.27 12.81
CA PHE A 231 -2.93 3.09 13.20
C PHE A 231 -4.28 2.57 12.66
N ALA A 232 -4.36 1.37 12.09
CA ALA A 232 -5.64 0.86 11.58
C ALA A 232 -6.74 0.82 12.65
N HIS A 233 -6.38 0.47 13.90
CA HIS A 233 -7.32 0.47 15.03
C HIS A 233 -7.84 1.88 15.36
N ASP A 234 -6.96 2.88 15.29
CA ASP A 234 -7.33 4.28 15.51
C ASP A 234 -8.18 4.81 14.36
N GLN A 235 -7.82 4.50 13.12
CA GLN A 235 -8.57 4.91 11.94
C GLN A 235 -9.97 4.30 11.92
N ALA A 236 -10.10 3.01 12.24
CA ALA A 236 -11.39 2.35 12.37
C ALA A 236 -12.27 3.03 13.43
N GLN A 237 -11.71 3.31 14.61
CA GLN A 237 -12.45 3.98 15.69
C GLN A 237 -12.82 5.42 15.34
N LEU A 238 -11.91 6.19 14.75
CA LEU A 238 -12.17 7.58 14.35
C LEU A 238 -13.30 7.67 13.33
N HIS A 239 -13.30 6.78 12.33
CA HIS A 239 -14.37 6.73 11.34
C HIS A 239 -15.70 6.21 11.91
N TYR A 240 -15.65 5.27 12.85
CA TYR A 240 -16.84 4.83 13.58
C TYR A 240 -17.44 5.97 14.40
N ASP A 241 -16.61 6.69 15.15
CA ASP A 241 -17.02 7.83 15.96
C ASP A 241 -17.58 8.96 15.11
N LEU A 242 -16.94 9.26 13.97
CA LEU A 242 -17.45 10.22 13.02
C LEU A 242 -18.83 9.81 12.49
N ALA A 243 -19.02 8.53 12.13
CA ALA A 243 -20.33 8.02 11.72
C ALA A 243 -21.40 8.18 12.81
N VAL A 244 -21.05 7.87 14.06
CA VAL A 244 -21.95 8.05 15.22
C VAL A 244 -22.28 9.53 15.43
N LEU A 245 -21.29 10.42 15.38
CA LEU A 245 -21.52 11.86 15.51
C LEU A 245 -22.43 12.38 14.38
N THR A 246 -22.20 11.95 13.14
CA THR A 246 -23.04 12.36 12.00
C THR A 246 -24.52 12.01 12.23
N MET A 247 -24.84 10.93 12.95
CA MET A 247 -26.24 10.59 13.26
C MET A 247 -26.97 11.63 14.10
N PHE A 248 -26.25 12.53 14.77
CA PHE A 248 -26.81 13.64 15.56
C PHE A 248 -26.88 14.96 14.78
N TRP A 249 -26.43 14.98 13.52
CA TRP A 249 -26.63 16.14 12.66
C TRP A 249 -28.08 16.17 12.16
N SER A 250 -28.85 17.17 12.62
CA SER A 250 -30.27 17.34 12.28
C SER A 250 -30.50 17.77 10.83
N HIS A 251 -30.14 16.93 9.87
CA HIS A 251 -30.27 17.17 8.44
C HIS A 251 -30.79 15.91 7.71
N PRO A 252 -31.67 15.99 6.69
CA PRO A 252 -32.21 14.81 5.99
C PRO A 252 -31.16 13.84 5.43
N THR A 253 -29.96 14.32 5.11
CA THR A 253 -28.88 13.55 4.48
C THR A 253 -27.86 12.97 5.47
N HIS A 254 -28.07 13.15 6.78
CA HIS A 254 -27.14 12.69 7.82
C HIS A 254 -26.82 11.19 7.73
N ARG A 255 -27.82 10.36 7.44
CA ARG A 255 -27.63 8.90 7.36
C ARG A 255 -26.70 8.52 6.22
N ALA A 256 -26.86 9.11 5.04
CA ALA A 256 -25.99 8.79 3.90
C ALA A 256 -24.52 9.10 4.23
N LEU A 257 -24.28 10.21 4.90
CA LEU A 257 -22.93 10.58 5.32
C LEU A 257 -22.41 9.69 6.46
N ALA A 258 -23.26 9.35 7.43
CA ALA A 258 -22.92 8.41 8.50
C ALA A 258 -22.53 7.03 7.95
N PHE A 259 -23.30 6.47 7.01
CA PHE A 259 -22.98 5.21 6.34
C PHE A 259 -21.71 5.29 5.49
N THR A 260 -21.40 6.45 4.92
CA THR A 260 -20.12 6.68 4.21
C THR A 260 -18.94 6.60 5.17
N HIS A 261 -19.03 7.26 6.34
CA HIS A 261 -18.00 7.17 7.38
C HIS A 261 -17.91 5.78 7.99
N LEU A 262 -19.05 5.11 8.21
CA LEU A 262 -19.07 3.73 8.69
C LEU A 262 -18.43 2.78 7.68
N GLY A 263 -18.68 2.96 6.38
CA GLY A 263 -17.98 2.22 5.33
C GLY A 263 -16.46 2.43 5.41
N ALA A 264 -16.00 3.68 5.57
CA ALA A 264 -14.57 3.94 5.78
C ALA A 264 -14.02 3.27 7.05
N CYS A 265 -14.80 3.13 8.12
CA CYS A 265 -14.45 2.31 9.28
C CYS A 265 -14.29 0.82 8.90
N LEU A 266 -15.23 0.26 8.13
CA LEU A 266 -15.19 -1.14 7.70
C LEU A 266 -13.91 -1.46 6.90
N HIS A 267 -13.43 -0.54 6.07
CA HIS A 267 -12.17 -0.69 5.35
C HIS A 267 -11.01 -1.13 6.27
N TYR A 268 -10.80 -0.41 7.37
CA TYR A 268 -9.71 -0.71 8.31
C TYR A 268 -9.98 -1.97 9.15
N VAL A 269 -11.25 -2.32 9.37
CA VAL A 269 -11.64 -3.60 10.00
C VAL A 269 -11.31 -4.78 9.08
N GLU A 270 -11.58 -4.64 7.79
CA GLU A 270 -11.29 -5.64 6.76
C GLU A 270 -9.77 -5.81 6.57
N ASP A 271 -9.01 -4.71 6.54
CA ASP A 271 -7.54 -4.75 6.50
C ASP A 271 -6.96 -5.50 7.70
N ALA A 272 -7.42 -5.20 8.91
CA ALA A 272 -6.95 -5.87 10.11
C ALA A 272 -7.37 -7.34 10.20
N ALA A 273 -8.50 -7.71 9.58
CA ALA A 273 -8.89 -9.10 9.45
C ALA A 273 -7.96 -9.88 8.51
N ASN A 274 -7.33 -9.19 7.55
CA ASN A 274 -6.41 -9.75 6.57
C ASN A 274 -4.98 -9.90 7.13
N PRO A 275 -4.48 -11.13 7.36
CA PRO A 275 -3.22 -11.39 8.06
C PRO A 275 -1.96 -10.75 7.45
N ILE A 276 -1.98 -10.35 6.18
CA ILE A 276 -0.85 -9.67 5.55
C ILE A 276 -0.61 -8.25 6.09
N HIS A 277 -1.63 -7.64 6.72
CA HIS A 277 -1.55 -6.33 7.38
C HIS A 277 -1.17 -6.44 8.87
N ASN A 278 -1.05 -7.66 9.40
CA ASN A 278 -0.81 -7.91 10.83
C ASN A 278 0.65 -8.28 11.13
N VAL A 279 1.51 -8.33 10.10
CA VAL A 279 2.95 -8.57 10.25
C VAL A 279 3.74 -7.64 9.34
N GLN A 280 4.77 -6.97 9.86
CA GLN A 280 5.57 -6.02 9.05
C GLN A 280 6.40 -6.75 7.99
N ILE A 281 7.17 -7.77 8.39
CA ILE A 281 7.95 -8.61 7.48
C ILE A 281 7.70 -10.06 7.87
N GLY A 282 6.83 -10.77 7.15
CA GLY A 282 6.54 -12.15 7.54
C GLY A 282 7.49 -13.21 6.94
N LEU A 283 8.59 -12.81 6.28
CA LEU A 283 9.59 -13.74 5.71
C LEU A 283 11.05 -13.25 5.80
N TYR A 284 11.91 -14.06 6.43
CA TYR A 284 13.37 -13.88 6.39
C TYR A 284 13.95 -13.90 4.96
N ALA A 285 13.31 -14.60 4.02
CA ALA A 285 13.75 -14.64 2.63
C ALA A 285 13.79 -13.24 1.98
N PHE A 286 12.92 -12.32 2.41
CA PHE A 286 12.92 -10.92 1.94
C PHE A 286 14.16 -10.18 2.39
N PHE A 287 14.51 -10.29 3.67
CA PHE A 287 15.75 -9.73 4.21
C PHE A 287 16.98 -10.24 3.43
N ARG A 288 17.08 -11.56 3.24
CA ARG A 288 18.21 -12.16 2.50
C ARG A 288 18.29 -11.65 1.06
N LYS A 289 17.16 -11.59 0.34
CA LYS A 289 17.11 -11.09 -1.03
C LYS A 289 17.44 -9.61 -1.13
N ALA A 290 16.87 -8.77 -0.27
CA ALA A 290 17.18 -7.35 -0.20
C ALA A 290 18.68 -7.11 0.03
N LYS A 291 19.31 -7.91 0.90
CA LYS A 291 20.75 -7.82 1.16
C LYS A 291 21.60 -8.22 -0.05
N ILE A 292 21.30 -9.36 -0.67
CA ILE A 292 22.01 -9.84 -1.87
C ILE A 292 21.91 -8.81 -3.00
N TRP A 293 20.70 -8.30 -3.27
CA TRP A 293 20.49 -7.30 -4.32
C TRP A 293 21.16 -5.96 -3.99
N SER A 294 21.15 -5.54 -2.72
CA SER A 294 21.88 -4.34 -2.32
C SER A 294 23.38 -4.48 -2.58
N ILE A 295 23.98 -5.64 -2.28
CA ILE A 295 25.40 -5.91 -2.59
C ILE A 295 25.64 -5.88 -4.10
N TYR A 296 24.78 -6.55 -4.89
CA TYR A 296 24.89 -6.61 -6.34
C TYR A 296 24.86 -5.23 -7.00
N GLU A 297 23.92 -4.35 -6.62
CA GLU A 297 23.87 -2.99 -7.15
C GLU A 297 25.00 -2.11 -6.65
N ASN A 298 25.47 -2.30 -5.42
CA ASN A 298 26.63 -1.58 -4.93
C ASN A 298 27.87 -1.88 -5.78
N LEU A 299 28.05 -3.13 -6.24
CA LEU A 299 29.13 -3.49 -7.16
C LEU A 299 28.89 -2.89 -8.56
N LEU A 300 27.68 -3.02 -9.11
CA LEU A 300 27.39 -2.46 -10.44
C LEU A 300 27.51 -0.94 -10.52
N SER A 301 27.20 -0.24 -9.44
CA SER A 301 27.29 1.22 -9.36
C SER A 301 28.66 1.74 -8.95
N GLY A 302 29.67 0.89 -8.71
CA GLY A 302 30.96 1.35 -8.19
C GLY A 302 30.82 1.99 -6.81
N GLY A 303 30.03 1.40 -5.92
CA GLY A 303 29.67 2.00 -4.64
C GLY A 303 28.88 3.32 -4.74
N GLY A 304 28.33 3.64 -5.91
CA GLY A 304 27.59 4.89 -6.21
C GLY A 304 28.35 5.88 -7.08
N ALA A 305 29.59 5.56 -7.46
CA ALA A 305 30.39 6.40 -8.35
C ALA A 305 29.84 6.48 -9.78
N PHE A 306 29.11 5.46 -10.24
CA PHE A 306 28.61 5.32 -11.62
C PHE A 306 27.08 5.29 -11.73
N GLY A 307 26.36 5.59 -10.64
CA GLY A 307 24.89 5.62 -10.66
C GLY A 307 24.27 5.73 -9.27
N SER A 308 22.99 6.07 -9.21
CA SER A 308 22.21 6.11 -7.97
C SER A 308 22.06 4.70 -7.38
N ARG A 309 21.99 4.63 -6.04
CA ARG A 309 21.90 3.38 -5.29
C ARG A 309 20.54 3.27 -4.62
N ILE A 310 19.87 2.14 -4.79
CA ILE A 310 18.71 1.81 -3.95
C ILE A 310 19.22 1.09 -2.69
N GLY A 311 19.09 1.74 -1.54
CA GLY A 311 19.50 1.19 -0.25
C GLY A 311 18.80 -0.13 0.11
N PHE A 312 19.41 -0.89 1.02
CA PHE A 312 18.90 -2.16 1.54
C PHE A 312 17.44 -2.07 2.03
N ILE A 313 17.11 -1.01 2.77
CA ILE A 313 15.78 -0.79 3.34
C ILE A 313 14.74 -0.56 2.24
N GLN A 314 15.01 0.37 1.32
CA GLN A 314 14.10 0.66 0.21
C GLN A 314 13.84 -0.58 -0.64
N ARG A 315 14.84 -1.45 -0.83
CA ARG A 315 14.64 -2.76 -1.47
C ARG A 315 13.70 -3.66 -0.68
N GLY A 316 13.87 -3.70 0.65
CA GLY A 316 12.99 -4.42 1.55
C GLY A 316 11.54 -3.95 1.41
N ILE A 317 11.32 -2.63 1.45
CA ILE A 317 10.00 -2.01 1.25
C ILE A 317 9.43 -2.40 -0.12
N ASN A 318 10.20 -2.25 -1.21
CA ASN A 318 9.72 -2.57 -2.55
C ASN A 318 9.37 -4.07 -2.71
N ILE A 319 10.15 -4.96 -2.09
CA ILE A 319 9.85 -6.40 -2.05
C ILE A 319 8.55 -6.65 -1.28
N LEU A 320 8.38 -6.02 -0.12
CA LEU A 320 7.18 -6.15 0.71
C LEU A 320 5.95 -5.65 -0.04
N THR A 321 5.97 -4.43 -0.58
CA THR A 321 4.87 -3.83 -1.34
C THR A 321 4.47 -4.72 -2.53
N SER A 322 5.45 -5.17 -3.32
CA SER A 322 5.14 -6.02 -4.49
C SER A 322 4.50 -7.33 -4.07
N HIS A 323 4.96 -7.90 -2.96
CA HIS A 323 4.50 -9.19 -2.49
C HIS A 323 3.12 -9.13 -1.84
N HIS A 324 2.86 -8.03 -1.11
CA HIS A 324 1.56 -7.70 -0.55
C HIS A 324 0.50 -7.62 -1.66
N LEU A 325 0.78 -6.84 -2.72
CA LEU A 325 -0.11 -6.73 -3.89
C LEU A 325 -0.40 -8.08 -4.58
N ILE A 326 0.60 -8.96 -4.67
CA ILE A 326 0.39 -10.30 -5.22
C ILE A 326 -0.50 -11.14 -4.30
N ALA A 327 -0.30 -11.08 -2.99
CA ALA A 327 -1.12 -11.82 -2.03
C ALA A 327 -2.59 -11.35 -2.08
N GLU A 328 -2.81 -10.04 -2.09
CA GLU A 328 -4.13 -9.43 -2.30
C GLU A 328 -4.76 -9.84 -3.63
N HIS A 329 -3.97 -9.92 -4.71
CA HIS A 329 -4.48 -10.41 -5.99
C HIS A 329 -4.97 -11.86 -5.90
N ILE A 330 -4.22 -12.74 -5.25
CA ILE A 330 -4.62 -14.14 -5.08
C ILE A 330 -5.89 -14.21 -4.22
N ALA A 331 -5.98 -13.38 -3.18
CA ALA A 331 -7.20 -13.26 -2.37
C ALA A 331 -8.41 -12.83 -3.22
N ASN A 332 -8.23 -11.84 -4.10
CA ASN A 332 -9.26 -11.36 -5.03
C ASN A 332 -9.70 -12.47 -6.00
N ILE A 333 -8.76 -13.18 -6.64
CA ILE A 333 -9.08 -14.35 -7.49
C ILE A 333 -9.92 -15.36 -6.71
N THR A 334 -9.56 -15.61 -5.46
CA THR A 334 -10.27 -16.55 -4.59
C THR A 334 -11.71 -16.04 -4.37
N LEU A 335 -11.91 -14.83 -3.86
CA LEU A 335 -13.24 -14.25 -3.54
C LEU A 335 -14.19 -14.09 -4.72
N PHE A 336 -13.66 -13.73 -5.88
CA PHE A 336 -14.45 -13.37 -7.05
C PHE A 336 -14.52 -14.49 -8.08
N ALA A 337 -14.20 -15.71 -7.66
CA ALA A 337 -14.25 -16.92 -8.46
C ALA A 337 -15.57 -17.15 -9.21
N ASP A 338 -16.70 -16.76 -8.63
CA ASP A 338 -18.01 -16.92 -9.28
C ASP A 338 -18.23 -15.93 -10.45
N SER A 339 -17.37 -14.91 -10.59
CA SER A 339 -17.48 -13.84 -11.58
C SER A 339 -16.41 -13.87 -12.68
N ILE A 340 -15.42 -14.74 -12.54
CA ILE A 340 -14.35 -14.97 -13.52
C ILE A 340 -14.41 -16.45 -13.87
N ASP A 341 -14.42 -16.80 -15.15
CA ASP A 341 -14.28 -18.20 -15.56
C ASP A 341 -12.83 -18.65 -15.27
N LEU A 342 -12.55 -18.91 -13.99
CA LEU A 342 -11.22 -19.23 -13.48
C LEU A 342 -10.74 -20.58 -13.98
N GLU A 343 -11.60 -21.45 -14.48
CA GLU A 343 -11.16 -22.66 -15.16
C GLU A 343 -10.61 -22.33 -16.56
N MET A 344 -11.19 -21.35 -17.26
CA MET A 344 -10.58 -20.81 -18.49
C MET A 344 -9.29 -20.04 -18.20
N GLU A 345 -9.26 -19.20 -17.17
CA GLU A 345 -8.10 -18.38 -16.86
C GLU A 345 -7.01 -19.14 -16.08
N TYR A 346 -7.34 -20.17 -15.31
CA TYR A 346 -6.40 -20.97 -14.51
C TYR A 346 -6.83 -22.45 -14.52
N PRO A 347 -6.60 -23.19 -15.62
CA PRO A 347 -7.09 -24.57 -15.76
C PRO A 347 -6.78 -25.44 -14.53
N GLY A 348 -7.78 -26.17 -14.02
CA GLY A 348 -7.69 -27.07 -12.87
C GLY A 348 -7.52 -26.40 -11.50
N PHE A 349 -7.66 -25.08 -11.39
CA PHE A 349 -7.94 -24.40 -10.13
C PHE A 349 -9.44 -24.10 -10.09
N ASN A 350 -10.18 -24.81 -9.22
CA ASN A 350 -11.60 -24.60 -9.01
C ASN A 350 -11.82 -24.16 -7.56
N PRO A 351 -11.74 -22.85 -7.28
CA PRO A 351 -11.98 -22.35 -5.93
C PRO A 351 -13.42 -22.66 -5.53
N LYS A 352 -13.59 -23.21 -4.33
CA LYS A 352 -14.94 -23.49 -3.80
C LYS A 352 -15.56 -22.18 -3.32
N ALA A 353 -16.87 -21.99 -3.51
CA ALA A 353 -17.62 -20.85 -2.95
C ALA A 353 -17.18 -20.53 -1.50
N ILE A 354 -16.79 -19.28 -1.26
CA ILE A 354 -16.11 -18.84 -0.02
C ILE A 354 -17.08 -18.25 0.99
N ALA A 355 -18.20 -17.71 0.51
CA ALA A 355 -19.10 -16.95 1.35
C ALA A 355 -19.86 -17.87 2.31
N PRO A 356 -19.75 -17.66 3.65
CA PRO A 356 -20.69 -18.27 4.58
C PRO A 356 -22.12 -17.81 4.25
N SER A 357 -23.11 -18.66 4.53
CA SER A 357 -24.51 -18.25 4.39
C SER A 357 -24.85 -17.11 5.37
N PRO A 358 -25.88 -16.29 5.10
CA PRO A 358 -26.34 -15.28 6.06
C PRO A 358 -26.60 -15.85 7.46
N GLU A 359 -27.19 -17.04 7.55
CA GLU A 359 -27.45 -17.74 8.81
C GLU A 359 -26.17 -18.14 9.53
N GLU A 360 -25.16 -18.63 8.79
CA GLU A 360 -23.84 -18.93 9.32
C GLU A 360 -23.14 -17.68 9.84
N VAL A 361 -23.25 -16.55 9.14
CA VAL A 361 -22.69 -15.25 9.59
C VAL A 361 -23.33 -14.83 10.91
N ILE A 362 -24.65 -14.92 11.03
CA ILE A 362 -25.38 -14.56 12.27
C ILE A 362 -24.94 -15.46 13.43
N ALA A 363 -24.95 -16.79 13.22
CA ALA A 363 -24.59 -17.76 14.24
C ALA A 363 -23.13 -17.56 14.71
N GLN A 364 -22.19 -17.49 13.78
CA GLN A 364 -20.77 -17.30 14.10
C GLN A 364 -20.50 -15.93 14.73
N SER A 365 -21.25 -14.89 14.36
CA SER A 365 -21.14 -13.57 15.00
C SER A 365 -21.62 -13.59 16.45
N ALA A 366 -22.66 -14.36 16.78
CA ALA A 366 -23.14 -14.51 18.14
C ALA A 366 -22.15 -15.29 19.03
N GLU A 367 -21.50 -16.30 18.47
CA GLU A 367 -20.49 -17.13 19.15
C GLU A 367 -19.08 -16.51 19.12
N SER A 368 -18.89 -15.46 18.32
CA SER A 368 -17.58 -14.86 18.11
C SER A 368 -17.00 -14.33 19.43
N PRO A 369 -15.70 -14.55 19.70
CA PRO A 369 -15.03 -13.94 20.85
C PRO A 369 -15.06 -12.40 20.77
N PHE A 370 -15.36 -11.85 19.60
CA PHE A 370 -15.49 -10.40 19.38
C PHE A 370 -16.89 -9.87 19.75
N ALA A 371 -17.89 -10.74 19.96
CA ALA A 371 -19.27 -10.35 20.24
C ALA A 371 -19.45 -9.63 21.57
N THR A 372 -18.57 -9.85 22.55
CA THR A 372 -18.65 -9.22 23.89
C THR A 372 -18.14 -7.79 23.93
N THR A 373 -17.52 -7.29 22.84
CA THR A 373 -17.03 -5.91 22.75
C THR A 373 -18.15 -4.85 22.62
N GLN A 374 -19.42 -5.29 22.60
CA GLN A 374 -20.62 -4.48 22.33
C GLN A 374 -20.88 -3.33 23.33
N SER A 375 -20.34 -3.39 24.55
CA SER A 375 -20.58 -2.37 25.59
C SER A 375 -19.47 -1.33 25.73
N ALA A 376 -18.36 -1.44 25.00
CA ALA A 376 -17.23 -0.54 25.17
C ALA A 376 -17.33 0.70 24.26
N ALA A 377 -17.06 1.87 24.83
CA ALA A 377 -16.86 3.12 24.11
C ALA A 377 -15.85 2.98 22.94
N GLU A 378 -14.87 2.08 23.07
CA GLU A 378 -13.83 1.77 22.06
C GLU A 378 -14.01 0.39 21.40
N SER A 379 -15.27 0.00 21.14
CA SER A 379 -15.60 -1.34 20.61
C SER A 379 -14.89 -1.67 19.29
N THR A 380 -14.82 -0.73 18.33
CA THR A 380 -14.18 -0.95 17.03
C THR A 380 -12.66 -1.06 17.15
N ARG A 381 -12.03 -0.18 17.94
CA ARG A 381 -10.59 -0.24 18.21
C ARG A 381 -10.19 -1.59 18.80
N THR A 382 -10.98 -2.07 19.76
CA THR A 382 -10.76 -3.36 20.44
C THR A 382 -10.90 -4.53 19.47
N LEU A 383 -11.95 -4.52 18.64
CA LEU A 383 -12.14 -5.52 17.59
C LEU A 383 -10.93 -5.58 16.65
N VAL A 384 -10.45 -4.44 16.15
CA VAL A 384 -9.29 -4.39 15.26
C VAL A 384 -8.03 -4.96 15.91
N ARG A 385 -7.77 -4.65 17.18
CA ARG A 385 -6.64 -5.24 17.93
C ARG A 385 -6.76 -6.75 18.09
N GLN A 386 -7.96 -7.26 18.35
CA GLN A 386 -8.19 -8.70 18.47
C GLN A 386 -8.03 -9.42 17.12
N LEU A 387 -8.49 -8.80 16.01
CA LEU A 387 -8.27 -9.30 14.66
C LEU A 387 -6.77 -9.35 14.33
N ALA A 388 -6.03 -8.29 14.67
CA ALA A 388 -4.58 -8.22 14.51
C ALA A 388 -3.86 -9.37 15.20
N GLN A 389 -4.14 -9.56 16.49
CA GLN A 389 -3.55 -10.62 17.32
C GLN A 389 -3.89 -12.02 16.79
N THR A 390 -5.13 -12.22 16.33
CA THR A 390 -5.56 -13.51 15.78
C THR A 390 -4.90 -13.80 14.43
N GLY A 391 -4.79 -12.80 13.56
CA GLY A 391 -4.26 -12.95 12.20
C GLY A 391 -2.73 -12.96 12.11
N ALA A 392 -2.01 -12.32 13.04
CA ALA A 392 -0.55 -12.18 12.93
C ALA A 392 0.22 -13.51 12.72
N PRO A 393 -0.10 -14.63 13.41
CA PRO A 393 0.56 -15.92 13.16
C PRO A 393 0.36 -16.44 11.72
N GLU A 394 -0.81 -16.17 11.14
CA GLU A 394 -1.23 -16.62 9.80
C GLU A 394 -0.52 -15.85 8.68
N GLY A 395 -0.22 -14.56 8.89
CA GLY A 395 0.37 -13.68 7.87
C GLY A 395 1.70 -14.20 7.31
N SER A 396 2.52 -14.81 8.17
CA SER A 396 3.78 -15.43 7.74
C SER A 396 3.57 -16.62 6.81
N ALA A 397 2.49 -17.39 6.98
CA ALA A 397 2.14 -18.51 6.12
C ALA A 397 1.71 -18.01 4.74
N ILE A 398 0.83 -17.00 4.70
CA ILE A 398 0.39 -16.38 3.43
C ILE A 398 1.61 -15.93 2.63
N TYR A 399 2.55 -15.22 3.26
CA TYR A 399 3.77 -14.81 2.58
C TYR A 399 4.62 -15.98 2.09
N ARG A 400 4.75 -17.08 2.87
CA ARG A 400 5.48 -18.29 2.42
C ARG A 400 4.88 -18.86 1.14
N HIS A 401 3.56 -19.01 1.07
CA HIS A 401 2.89 -19.59 -0.09
C HIS A 401 2.93 -18.66 -1.30
N THR A 402 2.66 -17.36 -1.13
CA THR A 402 2.80 -16.36 -2.19
C THR A 402 4.24 -16.32 -2.74
N PHE A 403 5.23 -16.51 -1.88
CA PHE A 403 6.65 -16.46 -2.28
C PHE A 403 7.03 -17.70 -3.09
N ALA A 404 6.45 -18.85 -2.74
CA ALA A 404 6.65 -20.09 -3.48
C ALA A 404 5.99 -20.05 -4.87
N ILE A 405 4.77 -19.47 -4.98
CA ILE A 405 4.06 -19.29 -6.27
C ILE A 405 4.88 -18.41 -7.22
N THR A 406 5.42 -17.30 -6.71
CA THR A 406 6.27 -16.41 -7.50
C THR A 406 7.66 -17.00 -7.78
N THR A 407 7.93 -18.25 -7.39
CA THR A 407 9.23 -18.94 -7.49
C THR A 407 10.39 -18.15 -6.86
N GLY A 408 10.07 -17.31 -5.88
CA GLY A 408 10.99 -16.34 -5.31
C GLY A 408 11.51 -15.28 -6.29
N ARG A 409 10.89 -15.10 -7.46
CA ARG A 409 11.25 -14.09 -8.47
C ARG A 409 10.71 -12.69 -8.14
N ILE A 410 10.75 -12.31 -6.86
CA ILE A 410 10.55 -10.90 -6.49
C ILE A 410 11.78 -10.15 -7.00
N ASN A 411 11.65 -9.58 -8.20
CA ASN A 411 12.73 -9.03 -9.01
C ASN A 411 13.06 -7.58 -8.61
N ARG A 412 14.38 -7.30 -8.55
CA ARG A 412 15.09 -6.04 -8.88
C ARG A 412 14.43 -4.67 -8.64
N GLY A 413 13.65 -4.50 -7.58
CA GLY A 413 13.47 -3.21 -6.91
C GLY A 413 12.85 -2.03 -7.69
N ALA A 414 12.47 -2.17 -8.97
CA ALA A 414 11.94 -1.07 -9.79
C ALA A 414 10.77 -1.46 -10.70
N HIS A 415 10.48 -2.75 -10.87
CA HIS A 415 9.32 -3.20 -11.62
C HIS A 415 8.39 -3.90 -10.64
N ALA A 416 7.38 -3.17 -10.18
CA ALA A 416 6.14 -3.76 -9.71
C ALA A 416 5.75 -4.89 -10.68
N VAL A 417 5.19 -5.98 -10.16
CA VAL A 417 4.45 -6.88 -11.04
C VAL A 417 3.52 -6.01 -11.87
N PRO A 418 3.56 -6.08 -13.21
CA PRO A 418 2.67 -5.31 -14.05
C PRO A 418 1.24 -5.42 -13.54
N ASP A 419 0.57 -4.27 -13.51
CA ASP A 419 -0.70 -3.92 -12.86
C ASP A 419 -1.92 -4.74 -13.34
N ASP A 420 -1.72 -5.82 -14.10
CA ASP A 420 -2.74 -6.44 -14.94
C ASP A 420 -3.09 -7.88 -14.58
N GLY A 421 -2.52 -8.46 -13.51
CA GLY A 421 -2.72 -9.87 -13.16
C GLY A 421 -2.16 -10.89 -14.16
N ARG A 422 -1.88 -10.47 -15.40
CA ARG A 422 -1.37 -11.32 -16.48
C ARG A 422 0.01 -11.86 -16.16
N GLU A 423 0.85 -11.09 -15.48
CA GLU A 423 2.17 -11.58 -15.08
C GLU A 423 2.07 -12.62 -13.95
N LEU A 424 1.18 -12.43 -12.96
CA LEU A 424 0.91 -13.47 -11.96
C LEU A 424 0.36 -14.73 -12.63
N HIS A 425 -0.59 -14.56 -13.56
CA HIS A 425 -1.12 -15.64 -14.37
C HIS A 425 -0.01 -16.40 -15.11
N ARG A 426 0.88 -15.69 -15.81
CA ARG A 426 2.05 -16.30 -16.47
C ARG A 426 2.95 -17.04 -15.48
N MET A 427 3.19 -16.50 -14.28
CA MET A 427 4.01 -17.15 -13.26
C MET A 427 3.38 -18.46 -12.79
N ILE A 428 2.06 -18.45 -12.51
CA ILE A 428 1.29 -19.62 -12.11
C ILE A 428 1.29 -20.65 -13.25
N THR A 429 0.92 -20.26 -14.47
CA THR A 429 0.84 -21.15 -15.63
C THR A 429 2.19 -21.80 -15.95
N LYS A 430 3.29 -21.03 -15.93
CA LYS A 430 4.64 -21.54 -16.22
C LYS A 430 5.14 -22.53 -15.16
N ASN A 431 4.68 -22.42 -13.92
CA ASN A 431 5.13 -23.25 -12.80
C ASN A 431 3.96 -24.03 -12.15
N ARG A 432 2.91 -24.35 -12.92
CA ARG A 432 1.62 -24.83 -12.42
C ARG A 432 1.75 -25.97 -11.40
N LYS A 433 2.52 -27.01 -11.72
CA LYS A 433 2.73 -28.17 -10.83
C LYS A 433 3.33 -27.79 -9.47
N LYS A 434 4.16 -26.74 -9.42
CA LYS A 434 4.74 -26.21 -8.17
C LYS A 434 3.82 -25.21 -7.49
N ALA A 435 3.08 -24.41 -8.25
CA ALA A 435 2.22 -23.36 -7.71
C ALA A 435 0.93 -23.92 -7.08
N LEU A 436 0.35 -24.98 -7.65
CA LEU A 436 -0.97 -25.49 -7.28
C LEU A 436 -1.13 -25.84 -5.78
N PRO A 437 -0.22 -26.59 -5.13
CA PRO A 437 -0.37 -26.88 -3.69
C PRO A 437 -0.31 -25.62 -2.81
N HIS A 438 0.41 -24.59 -3.26
CA HIS A 438 0.47 -23.32 -2.55
C HIS A 438 -0.78 -22.47 -2.78
N LEU A 439 -1.40 -22.55 -3.96
CA LEU A 439 -2.70 -21.91 -4.24
C LEU A 439 -3.81 -22.53 -3.38
N GLU A 440 -3.87 -23.86 -3.26
CA GLU A 440 -4.83 -24.56 -2.39
C GLU A 440 -4.64 -24.19 -0.91
N SER A 441 -3.39 -24.08 -0.46
CA SER A 441 -3.07 -23.64 0.90
C SER A 441 -3.48 -22.18 1.14
N LEU A 442 -3.27 -21.30 0.16
CA LEU A 442 -3.70 -19.92 0.22
C LEU A 442 -5.21 -19.79 0.20
N GLU A 443 -5.91 -20.57 -0.62
CA GLU A 443 -7.38 -20.61 -0.63
C GLU A 443 -7.92 -20.92 0.77
N THR A 444 -7.35 -21.93 1.44
CA THR A 444 -7.76 -22.31 2.80
C THR A 444 -7.49 -21.19 3.82
N ALA A 445 -6.31 -20.56 3.75
CA ALA A 445 -5.94 -19.46 4.63
C ALA A 445 -6.82 -18.21 4.39
N PHE A 446 -7.07 -17.88 3.12
CA PHE A 446 -7.91 -16.77 2.73
C PHE A 446 -9.37 -17.02 3.07
N ARG A 447 -9.89 -18.25 2.96
CA ARG A 447 -11.24 -18.58 3.44
C ARG A 447 -11.42 -18.24 4.91
N THR A 448 -10.50 -18.71 5.76
CA THR A 448 -10.54 -18.42 7.20
C THR A 448 -10.50 -16.92 7.48
N THR A 449 -9.63 -16.21 6.77
CA THR A 449 -9.46 -14.76 6.84
C THR A 449 -10.73 -14.01 6.41
N MET A 450 -11.33 -14.39 5.30
CA MET A 450 -12.48 -13.71 4.70
C MET A 450 -13.73 -13.94 5.53
N THR A 451 -13.95 -15.16 6.05
CA THR A 451 -15.03 -15.44 7.01
C THR A 451 -14.90 -14.56 8.25
N ARG A 452 -13.68 -14.41 8.78
CA ARG A 452 -13.41 -13.51 9.92
C ARG A 452 -13.74 -12.05 9.59
N ALA A 453 -13.34 -11.56 8.42
CA ALA A 453 -13.66 -10.21 7.95
C ALA A 453 -15.17 -9.98 7.82
N ILE A 454 -15.89 -10.94 7.21
CA ILE A 454 -17.36 -10.91 7.04
C ILE A 454 -18.07 -10.83 8.40
N ILE A 455 -17.64 -11.64 9.37
CA ILE A 455 -18.17 -11.60 10.75
C ILE A 455 -17.88 -10.25 11.41
N ALA A 456 -16.65 -9.74 11.27
CA ALA A 456 -16.27 -8.46 11.86
C ALA A 456 -17.08 -7.29 11.28
N VAL A 457 -17.28 -7.27 9.95
CA VAL A 457 -18.18 -6.32 9.28
C VAL A 457 -19.58 -6.42 9.88
N HIS A 458 -20.15 -7.63 9.93
CA HIS A 458 -21.50 -7.84 10.45
C HIS A 458 -21.63 -7.34 11.88
N LEU A 459 -20.65 -7.61 12.75
CA LEU A 459 -20.64 -7.15 14.14
C LEU A 459 -20.64 -5.62 14.24
N VAL A 460 -19.78 -4.94 13.48
CA VAL A 460 -19.69 -3.47 13.49
C VAL A 460 -21.00 -2.85 13.02
N VAL A 461 -21.54 -3.32 11.90
CA VAL A 461 -22.78 -2.79 11.31
C VAL A 461 -23.98 -3.09 12.20
N SER A 462 -24.09 -4.31 12.73
CA SER A 462 -25.18 -4.70 13.62
C SER A 462 -25.16 -3.89 14.92
N ASN A 463 -23.99 -3.57 15.46
CA ASN A 463 -23.86 -2.70 16.62
C ASN A 463 -24.25 -1.26 16.32
N PHE A 464 -23.89 -0.76 15.14
CA PHE A 464 -24.33 0.56 14.68
C PHE A 464 -25.86 0.60 14.48
N HIS A 465 -26.42 -0.40 13.78
CA HIS A 465 -27.86 -0.53 13.52
C HIS A 465 -28.66 -0.65 14.83
N LYS A 466 -28.23 -1.47 15.79
CA LYS A 466 -28.89 -1.55 17.12
C LYS A 466 -29.01 -0.19 17.82
N ARG A 467 -28.02 0.68 17.63
CA ARG A 467 -28.01 2.05 18.20
C ARG A 467 -28.84 3.03 17.35
N PHE A 468 -28.81 2.85 16.03
CA PHE A 468 -29.43 3.73 15.04
C PHE A 468 -30.25 2.90 14.04
N PRO A 469 -31.44 2.41 14.43
CA PRO A 469 -32.22 1.57 13.54
C PRO A 469 -32.63 2.35 12.28
N PRO A 470 -32.59 1.72 11.09
CA PRO A 470 -33.13 2.27 9.87
C PRO A 470 -34.63 2.37 10.05
N THR A 471 -35.11 3.56 10.37
CA THR A 471 -36.53 3.88 10.29
C THR A 471 -36.95 3.86 8.82
N GLU A 472 -37.95 3.03 8.48
CA GLU A 472 -38.64 3.17 7.19
C GLU A 472 -39.08 4.62 7.01
N PRO A 473 -39.10 5.15 5.77
CA PRO A 473 -39.65 6.47 5.48
C PRO A 473 -41.16 6.44 5.78
N SER A 474 -41.52 6.62 7.04
CA SER A 474 -42.88 6.92 7.44
C SER A 474 -43.18 8.33 6.94
N ASN A 475 -44.24 8.48 6.14
CA ASN A 475 -44.77 9.76 5.64
C ASN A 475 -45.26 10.72 6.75
N LYS A 476 -44.91 10.45 8.00
CA LYS A 476 -45.17 11.31 9.16
C LYS A 476 -43.87 11.43 9.95
N ALA A 477 -43.05 12.41 9.58
CA ALA A 477 -42.03 12.93 10.46
C ALA A 477 -42.74 13.73 11.56
N GLU A 478 -43.20 13.05 12.61
CA GLU A 478 -43.43 13.76 13.87
C GLU A 478 -42.06 14.05 14.48
N PRO A 479 -41.72 15.33 14.72
CA PRO A 479 -40.52 15.66 15.47
C PRO A 479 -40.75 15.18 16.89
N THR A 480 -40.12 14.05 17.27
CA THR A 480 -40.09 13.63 18.67
C THR A 480 -39.32 14.69 19.44
N THR A 481 -40.07 15.57 20.11
CA THR A 481 -39.61 16.63 21.01
C THR A 481 -39.24 16.11 22.40
N GLU A 482 -39.22 14.80 22.60
CA GLU A 482 -38.65 14.21 23.81
C GLU A 482 -37.14 14.18 23.73
N THR A 483 -36.52 14.95 24.62
CA THR A 483 -35.13 14.86 25.02
C THR A 483 -34.77 13.42 25.40
N ASN A 484 -34.36 12.63 24.40
CA ASN A 484 -33.76 11.32 24.60
C ASN A 484 -32.41 11.50 25.31
N LEU A 485 -32.44 11.55 26.65
CA LEU A 485 -31.28 11.55 27.53
C LEU A 485 -30.20 10.51 27.14
N PRO A 486 -30.54 9.29 26.68
CA PRO A 486 -29.54 8.31 26.22
C PRO A 486 -28.79 8.74 24.95
N GLY A 487 -29.44 9.50 24.06
CA GLY A 487 -28.83 9.99 22.82
C GLY A 487 -27.82 11.10 23.08
N GLN A 488 -28.15 12.03 23.98
CA GLN A 488 -27.23 13.13 24.33
C GLN A 488 -25.98 12.61 25.05
N GLU A 489 -26.12 11.63 25.94
CA GLU A 489 -24.97 11.00 26.60
C GLU A 489 -24.04 10.31 25.59
N LEU A 490 -24.59 9.51 24.67
CA LEU A 490 -23.81 8.86 23.62
C LEU A 490 -23.09 9.86 22.73
N PHE A 491 -23.76 10.95 22.34
CA PHE A 491 -23.17 12.03 21.58
C PHE A 491 -21.97 12.65 22.32
N LEU A 492 -22.16 13.05 23.58
CA LEU A 492 -21.11 13.69 24.37
C LEU A 492 -19.93 12.76 24.63
N GLN A 493 -20.17 11.49 24.95
CA GLN A 493 -19.11 10.49 25.13
C GLN A 493 -18.32 10.26 23.84
N THR A 494 -19.00 10.18 22.70
CA THR A 494 -18.36 9.99 21.39
C THR A 494 -17.58 11.22 20.98
N LEU A 495 -18.13 12.42 21.18
CA LEU A 495 -17.48 13.68 20.87
C LEU A 495 -16.20 13.86 21.70
N ASN A 496 -16.30 13.59 23.01
CA ASN A 496 -15.16 13.68 23.92
C ASN A 496 -14.06 12.69 23.50
N ARG A 497 -14.39 11.42 23.28
CA ARG A 497 -13.43 10.40 22.83
C ARG A 497 -12.78 10.80 21.51
N PHE A 498 -13.55 11.16 20.49
CA PHE A 498 -13.06 11.55 19.18
C PHE A 498 -12.07 12.71 19.29
N MET A 499 -12.44 13.76 20.03
CA MET A 499 -11.64 14.97 20.17
C MET A 499 -10.38 14.74 21.00
N SER A 500 -10.48 14.09 22.17
CA SER A 500 -9.31 13.77 22.99
C SER A 500 -8.31 12.92 22.20
N GLN A 501 -8.76 11.82 21.61
CA GLN A 501 -7.90 10.92 20.85
C GLN A 501 -7.19 11.68 19.71
N ARG A 502 -7.93 12.48 18.94
CA ARG A 502 -7.35 13.12 17.76
C ARG A 502 -6.41 14.27 18.10
N LEU A 503 -6.69 15.04 19.15
CA LEU A 503 -5.77 16.07 19.64
C LEU A 503 -4.50 15.45 20.22
N ASP A 504 -4.61 14.36 20.98
CA ASP A 504 -3.45 13.62 21.52
C ASP A 504 -2.56 13.08 20.38
N MET A 505 -3.17 12.51 19.34
CA MET A 505 -2.44 12.05 18.16
C MET A 505 -1.74 13.21 17.44
N LEU A 506 -2.42 14.33 17.21
CA LEU A 506 -1.82 15.50 16.53
C LEU A 506 -0.64 16.08 17.32
N GLU A 507 -0.73 16.13 18.64
CA GLU A 507 0.37 16.60 19.49
C GLU A 507 1.56 15.65 19.45
N ALA A 508 1.32 14.33 19.45
CA ALA A 508 2.37 13.34 19.27
C ALA A 508 3.04 13.45 17.88
N GLU A 509 2.25 13.63 16.82
CA GLU A 509 2.72 13.86 15.46
C GLU A 509 3.59 15.13 15.37
N ASP A 510 3.16 16.22 16.01
CA ASP A 510 3.90 17.48 16.08
C ASP A 510 5.22 17.33 16.82
N ALA A 511 5.21 16.66 17.98
CA ALA A 511 6.40 16.41 18.77
C ALA A 511 7.43 15.59 17.97
N ARG A 512 6.98 14.51 17.32
CA ARG A 512 7.82 13.70 16.43
C ARG A 512 8.35 14.53 15.26
N ARG A 513 7.50 15.34 14.63
CA ARG A 513 7.89 16.16 13.47
C ARG A 513 8.89 17.26 13.85
N ALA A 514 8.73 17.91 14.99
CA ALA A 514 9.70 18.88 15.51
C ALA A 514 11.07 18.22 15.76
N GLU A 515 11.08 17.00 16.32
CA GLU A 515 12.29 16.21 16.49
C GLU A 515 12.91 15.83 15.12
N TYR A 516 12.09 15.38 14.17
CA TYR A 516 12.52 15.01 12.82
C TYR A 516 13.14 16.18 12.07
N ILE A 517 12.56 17.38 12.17
CA ILE A 517 13.11 18.58 11.53
C ILE A 517 14.49 18.92 12.10
N LYS A 518 14.66 18.82 13.42
CA LYS A 518 15.94 19.09 14.10
C LYS A 518 17.00 18.04 13.73
N ASN A 519 16.62 16.76 13.76
CA ASN A 519 17.52 15.62 13.62
C ASN A 519 16.99 14.59 12.61
N PRO A 520 16.86 14.95 11.32
CA PRO A 520 16.33 14.02 10.34
C PRO A 520 17.31 12.85 10.20
N PRO A 521 16.81 11.61 10.09
CA PRO A 521 17.66 10.42 10.01
C PRO A 521 18.51 10.48 8.75
N LYS A 522 19.83 10.29 8.91
CA LYS A 522 20.79 10.38 7.80
C LYS A 522 20.34 9.48 6.64
N PRO A 523 20.35 9.96 5.38
CA PRO A 523 20.09 9.10 4.23
C PRO A 523 21.10 7.95 4.25
N ARG A 524 20.61 6.72 4.36
CA ARG A 524 21.46 5.52 4.51
C ARG A 524 22.16 5.10 3.21
N SER A 525 22.01 5.82 2.08
CA SER A 525 22.47 5.34 0.76
C SER A 525 23.06 6.36 -0.23
N GLU A 526 23.49 7.56 0.17
CA GLU A 526 23.95 8.58 -0.80
C GLU A 526 25.45 8.88 -0.79
N SER A 527 26.22 8.39 0.18
CA SER A 527 27.68 8.49 0.11
C SER A 527 28.28 7.37 -0.74
N ILE A 528 29.27 7.72 -1.56
CA ILE A 528 30.12 6.76 -2.26
C ILE A 528 30.66 5.77 -1.22
N SER A 529 30.34 4.50 -1.38
CA SER A 529 30.94 3.47 -0.56
C SER A 529 32.27 3.07 -1.16
N TRP A 530 33.33 3.73 -0.69
CA TRP A 530 34.71 3.47 -1.12
C TRP A 530 35.10 2.00 -0.97
N LEU A 531 34.53 1.29 0.00
CA LEU A 531 34.70 -0.17 0.12
C LEU A 531 34.31 -0.89 -1.17
N TYR A 532 33.14 -0.61 -1.75
CA TYR A 532 32.72 -1.26 -2.99
C TYR A 532 33.53 -0.77 -4.19
N VAL A 533 33.89 0.51 -4.25
CA VAL A 533 34.85 1.01 -5.25
C VAL A 533 36.15 0.21 -5.23
N PHE A 534 36.73 -0.04 -4.04
CA PHE A 534 37.95 -0.83 -3.91
C PHE A 534 37.74 -2.30 -4.28
N ILE A 535 36.59 -2.90 -3.94
CA ILE A 535 36.25 -4.26 -4.36
C ILE A 535 36.17 -4.32 -5.90
N ASP A 536 35.51 -3.36 -6.54
CA ASP A 536 35.38 -3.32 -8.00
C ASP A 536 36.74 -3.14 -8.68
N ILE A 537 37.61 -2.27 -8.15
CA ILE A 537 39.00 -2.12 -8.61
C ILE A 537 39.76 -3.45 -8.47
N ALA A 538 39.64 -4.13 -7.32
CA ALA A 538 40.31 -5.41 -7.10
C ALA A 538 39.81 -6.51 -8.06
N LEU A 539 38.50 -6.56 -8.31
CA LEU A 539 37.90 -7.49 -9.27
C LEU A 539 38.37 -7.22 -10.71
N ILE A 540 38.46 -5.96 -11.12
CA ILE A 540 39.00 -5.55 -12.42
C ILE A 540 40.48 -5.96 -12.53
N MET A 541 41.29 -5.69 -11.50
CA MET A 541 42.70 -6.10 -11.49
C MET A 541 42.87 -7.62 -11.59
N LEU A 542 42.05 -8.38 -10.87
CA LEU A 542 42.03 -9.84 -10.92
C LEU A 542 41.65 -10.36 -12.32
N LEU A 543 40.63 -9.78 -12.95
CA LEU A 543 40.23 -10.12 -14.33
C LEU A 543 41.34 -9.82 -15.34
N VAL A 544 42.01 -8.67 -15.21
CA VAL A 544 43.17 -8.33 -16.05
C VAL A 544 44.31 -9.32 -15.85
N PHE A 545 44.58 -9.73 -14.61
CA PHE A 545 45.61 -10.72 -14.31
C PHE A 545 45.28 -12.09 -14.89
N LEU A 546 44.03 -12.57 -14.71
CA LEU A 546 43.53 -13.82 -15.28
C LEU A 546 43.58 -13.80 -16.81
N PHE A 547 43.18 -12.70 -17.45
CA PHE A 547 43.22 -12.57 -18.91
C PHE A 547 44.65 -12.54 -19.45
N LYS A 548 45.58 -11.87 -18.75
CA LYS A 548 47.02 -11.92 -19.07
C LYS A 548 47.59 -13.34 -18.90
N GLY A 549 47.18 -14.06 -17.85
CA GLY A 549 47.54 -15.46 -17.62
C GLY A 549 47.03 -16.38 -18.72
N LEU A 550 45.74 -16.26 -19.07
CA LEU A 550 45.10 -17.02 -20.14
C LEU A 550 45.73 -16.72 -21.51
N ARG A 551 46.00 -15.44 -21.81
CA ARG A 551 46.72 -15.05 -23.05
C ARG A 551 48.12 -15.67 -23.10
N ARG A 552 48.88 -15.65 -22.00
CA ARG A 552 50.20 -16.32 -21.93
C ARG A 552 50.09 -17.83 -22.11
N LEU A 553 49.04 -18.45 -21.58
CA LEU A 553 48.77 -19.88 -21.74
C LEU A 553 48.42 -20.22 -23.19
N ILE A 554 47.52 -19.46 -23.83
CA ILE A 554 47.18 -19.61 -25.25
C ILE A 554 48.40 -19.42 -26.14
N LEU A 555 49.21 -18.39 -25.89
CA LEU A 555 50.46 -18.15 -26.62
C LEU A 555 51.50 -19.27 -26.43
N ARG A 556 51.44 -20.02 -25.32
CA ARG A 556 52.29 -21.21 -25.09
C ARG A 556 51.71 -22.47 -25.75
N MET A 557 50.40 -22.57 -25.91
CA MET A 557 49.73 -23.69 -26.57
C MET A 557 49.71 -23.57 -28.10
N LEU A 558 49.85 -22.36 -28.64
CA LEU A 558 50.02 -22.18 -30.08
C LEU A 558 51.38 -22.77 -30.49
N PRO A 559 51.43 -23.74 -31.42
CA PRO A 559 52.66 -24.35 -31.85
C PRO A 559 53.59 -23.28 -32.42
N SER A 560 54.72 -23.03 -31.75
CA SER A 560 55.78 -22.21 -32.32
C SER A 560 56.33 -22.95 -33.53
N LYS A 561 55.86 -22.56 -34.72
CA LYS A 561 56.37 -22.87 -36.08
C LYS A 561 55.23 -23.33 -37.00
N THR A 562 54.61 -22.38 -37.68
CA THR A 562 54.39 -22.56 -39.12
C THR A 562 55.56 -21.85 -39.80
N ILE A 563 56.42 -22.66 -40.38
CA ILE A 563 57.61 -22.27 -41.11
C ILE A 563 57.17 -21.41 -42.30
N TYR A 564 57.61 -20.15 -42.34
CA TYR A 564 57.66 -19.35 -43.56
C TYR A 564 58.72 -20.00 -44.45
N THR A 565 58.33 -20.74 -45.49
CA THR A 565 59.23 -21.18 -46.55
C THR A 565 59.50 -19.99 -47.48
N PRO A 566 60.75 -19.53 -47.64
CA PRO A 566 61.07 -18.49 -48.60
C PRO A 566 61.13 -19.09 -50.00
N ILE A 567 60.31 -18.56 -50.92
CA ILE A 567 60.44 -18.86 -52.36
C ILE A 567 61.76 -18.24 -52.83
N LYS A 568 62.79 -19.07 -53.02
CA LYS A 568 64.05 -18.68 -53.67
C LYS A 568 63.85 -18.67 -55.19
N ARG A 569 63.99 -17.47 -55.77
CA ARG A 569 64.35 -17.25 -57.19
C ARG A 569 65.62 -18.04 -57.52
N ALA A 570 65.54 -18.94 -58.49
CA ALA A 570 66.72 -19.47 -59.16
C ALA A 570 66.98 -18.63 -60.42
N GLN A 571 68.05 -17.84 -60.38
CA GLN A 571 68.74 -17.39 -61.58
C GLN A 571 69.51 -18.58 -62.14
N ASN A 572 69.28 -18.95 -63.39
CA ASN A 572 70.27 -19.68 -64.17
C ASN A 572 70.28 -19.12 -65.59
N THR A 573 71.41 -18.49 -65.89
CA THR A 573 71.88 -17.95 -67.18
C THR A 573 72.24 -19.07 -68.15
N ARG A 574 71.89 -18.90 -69.43
CA ARG A 574 72.62 -19.23 -70.68
C ARG A 574 71.61 -19.09 -71.83
N ASP A 575 71.63 -18.01 -72.60
CA ASP A 575 72.48 -17.73 -73.78
C ASP A 575 72.45 -18.79 -74.89
N ILE A 576 72.41 -18.25 -76.12
CA ILE A 576 72.66 -18.85 -77.45
C ILE A 576 71.41 -19.10 -78.32
N ASP A 577 71.15 -18.05 -79.12
CA ASP A 577 71.12 -18.01 -80.58
C ASP A 577 70.05 -18.73 -81.43
N GLU A 578 69.48 -17.85 -82.27
CA GLU A 578 69.35 -17.94 -83.71
C GLU A 578 68.28 -18.83 -84.37
N ARG A 579 67.40 -18.09 -85.06
CA ARG A 579 67.03 -18.18 -86.49
C ARG A 579 65.62 -18.67 -86.84
N GLU A 580 64.98 -17.75 -87.56
CA GLU A 580 64.25 -17.94 -88.82
C GLU A 580 63.06 -18.90 -88.80
N SER A 581 61.85 -18.33 -88.73
CA SER A 581 60.95 -18.14 -89.88
C SER A 581 59.66 -17.47 -89.44
#